data_AF-A0A350QPP9-F1
#
_entry.id   AF-A0A350QPP9-F1
#
_cell.length_a   1.000
_cell.length_b   1.000
_cell.length_c   1.000
_cell.angle_alpha   90.00
_cell.angle_beta   90.00
_cell.angle_gamma   90.00
#
_symmetry.space_group_name_H-M   'P 1'
#
loop_
_entity.id
_entity.type
_entity.pdbx_description
1 polymer ?
#
loop_
_entity_poly.entity_id
_entity_poly.type
_entity_poly.pdbx_seq_one_letter_code
_entity_poly.pdbx_strand_id
1 'polypeptide(L)' 'RTPEGAVINDAIDFCTALLEEANVAVVPGTDFGPTAAACCRLSFAASEEEIEKGCQRLAAFVSSLT' A
#
# COMPACT_ATOMS: atom_id res chain seq x y z
N ARG A 1 1.72 -13.02 1.43
CA ARG A 1 2.85 -13.01 0.45
C ARG A 1 2.36 -12.40 -0.84
N THR A 2 3.23 -11.71 -1.56
CA THR A 2 2.90 -11.14 -2.87
C THR A 2 3.01 -12.18 -3.98
N PRO A 3 2.44 -11.94 -5.17
CA PRO A 3 2.63 -12.79 -6.34
C PRO A 3 4.09 -13.00 -6.74
N GLU A 4 4.94 -12.00 -6.54
CA GLU A 4 6.39 -12.10 -6.81
C GLU A 4 7.17 -12.81 -5.68
N GLY A 5 6.48 -13.21 -4.62
CA GLY A 5 7.02 -14.03 -3.54
C GLY A 5 7.53 -13.24 -2.33
N ALA A 6 7.37 -11.91 -2.32
CA ALA A 6 7.75 -11.09 -1.17
C ALA A 6 6.87 -11.44 0.05
N VAL A 7 7.50 -11.48 1.23
CA VAL A 7 6.81 -11.71 2.50
C VAL A 7 6.47 -10.36 3.10
N ILE A 8 5.21 -10.18 3.47
CA ILE A 8 4.72 -8.94 4.11
C ILE A 8 4.56 -9.23 5.60
N ASN A 9 5.42 -8.65 6.44
CA ASN A 9 5.36 -8.81 7.90
C ASN A 9 4.84 -7.56 8.61
N ASP A 10 5.05 -6.39 8.01
CA ASP A 10 4.68 -5.10 8.59
C ASP A 10 4.21 -4.09 7.53
N ALA A 11 3.91 -2.87 7.99
CA ALA A 11 3.48 -1.79 7.12
C ALA A 11 4.56 -1.35 6.12
N ILE A 12 5.85 -1.47 6.46
CA ILE A 12 6.95 -1.09 5.57
C ILE A 12 7.04 -2.08 4.42
N ASP A 13 7.00 -3.39 4.72
CA ASP A 13 6.98 -4.44 3.69
C ASP A 13 5.78 -4.25 2.76
N PHE A 14 4.59 -3.98 3.32
CA PHE A 14 3.38 -3.74 2.53
C PHE A 14 3.51 -2.54 1.59
N CYS A 15 3.97 -1.40 2.11
CA CYS A 15 4.12 -0.18 1.31
C CYS A 15 5.17 -0.34 0.21
N THR A 16 6.26 -1.05 0.50
CA THR A 16 7.33 -1.36 -0.47
C THR A 16 6.80 -2.24 -1.60
N ALA A 17 6.16 -3.37 -1.26
CA ALA A 17 5.61 -4.27 -2.25
C ALA A 17 4.51 -3.62 -3.11
N LEU A 18 3.64 -2.82 -2.49
CA LEU A 18 2.59 -2.09 -3.22
C LEU A 18 3.19 -1.09 -4.22
N LEU A 19 4.28 -0.41 -3.86
CA LEU A 19 4.99 0.49 -4.75
C LEU A 19 5.63 -0.26 -5.91
N GLU A 20 6.38 -1.33 -5.63
CA GLU A 20 7.13 -2.09 -6.62
C GLU A 20 6.22 -2.84 -7.59
N GLU A 21 5.21 -3.55 -7.09
CA GLU A 21 4.38 -4.44 -7.91
C GLU A 21 3.15 -3.74 -8.51
N ALA A 22 2.60 -2.73 -7.82
CA ALA A 22 1.35 -2.08 -8.24
C ALA A 22 1.52 -0.60 -8.62
N ASN A 23 2.73 -0.02 -8.48
CA ASN A 23 2.99 1.40 -8.76
C ASN A 23 2.06 2.34 -7.98
N VAL A 24 1.84 2.05 -6.69
CA VAL A 24 1.07 2.90 -5.77
C VAL A 24 1.92 3.24 -4.56
N ALA A 25 2.31 4.52 -4.46
CA ALA A 25 3.08 5.03 -3.32
C ALA A 25 2.15 5.44 -2.16
N VAL A 26 2.39 4.87 -0.99
CA VAL A 26 1.73 5.24 0.28
C VAL A 26 2.77 5.35 1.39
N VAL A 27 2.41 5.96 2.52
CA VAL A 27 3.35 6.15 3.64
C VAL A 27 3.08 5.09 4.72
N PRO A 28 4.09 4.38 5.22
CA PRO A 28 3.91 3.43 6.31
C PRO A 28 3.50 4.14 7.59
N GLY A 29 2.58 3.54 8.34
CA GLY A 29 2.04 4.11 9.56
C GLY A 29 3.04 4.18 10.73
N THR A 30 4.15 3.43 10.64
CA THR A 30 5.26 3.46 11.60
C THR A 30 5.83 4.87 11.80
N ASP A 31 5.78 5.72 10.76
CA ASP A 31 6.23 7.11 10.82
C ASP A 31 5.34 7.99 11.72
N PHE A 32 4.15 7.51 12.08
CA PHE A 32 3.14 8.22 12.87
C PHE A 32 2.97 7.65 14.29
N GLY A 33 3.89 6.78 14.71
CA GLY A 33 3.94 6.22 16.06
C GLY A 33 3.31 4.82 16.20
N PRO A 34 3.44 4.21 17.38
CA PRO A 34 3.16 2.78 17.59
C PRO A 34 1.68 2.41 17.39
N THR A 35 0.76 3.35 17.64
CA THR A 35 -0.67 3.13 17.42
C THR A 35 -1.04 3.01 15.94
N ALA A 36 -0.19 3.52 15.05
CA ALA A 36 -0.38 3.47 13.60
C ALA A 36 0.53 2.44 12.93
N ALA A 37 1.33 1.65 13.67
CA ALA A 37 2.35 0.75 13.10
C ALA A 37 1.79 -0.31 12.12
N ALA A 38 0.51 -0.67 12.24
CA ALA A 38 -0.18 -1.60 11.35
C ALA A 38 -1.05 -0.91 10.27
N CYS A 39 -0.94 0.41 10.13
CA CYS A 39 -1.69 1.21 9.17
C CYS A 39 -0.76 1.72 8.05
N CYS A 40 -1.36 2.22 6.97
CA CYS A 40 -0.69 3.07 6.00
C CYS A 40 -1.51 4.36 5.80
N ARG A 41 -0.85 5.42 5.37
CA ARG A 41 -1.48 6.73 5.12
C ARG A 41 -1.57 6.98 3.62
N LEU A 42 -2.78 7.32 3.17
CA LEU A 42 -3.06 7.71 1.79
C LEU A 42 -3.24 9.23 1.71
N SER A 43 -2.70 9.83 0.65
CA SER A 43 -3.01 11.23 0.29
C SER A 43 -4.22 11.26 -0.63
N PHE A 44 -5.19 12.12 -0.34
CA PHE A 44 -6.33 12.41 -1.21
C PHE A 44 -6.21 13.76 -1.91
N ALA A 45 -5.07 14.44 -1.78
CA ALA A 45 -4.79 15.72 -2.45
C ALA A 45 -4.38 15.49 -3.92
N ALA A 46 -5.28 14.90 -4.71
CA ALA A 46 -5.12 14.57 -6.12
C ALA A 46 -6.47 14.71 -6.84
N SER A 47 -6.51 14.51 -8.16
CA SER A 47 -7.78 14.44 -8.89
C SER A 47 -8.56 13.17 -8.52
N GLU A 48 -9.89 13.22 -8.64
CA GLU A 48 -10.76 12.06 -8.43
C GLU A 48 -10.35 10.87 -9.31
N GLU A 49 -10.00 11.13 -10.57
CA GLU A 49 -9.49 10.11 -11.51
C GLU A 49 -8.22 9.40 -10.99
N GLU A 50 -7.25 10.15 -10.48
CA GLU A 50 -6.02 9.55 -9.94
C GLU A 50 -6.29 8.78 -8.65
N ILE A 51 -7.21 9.26 -7.80
CA ILE A 51 -7.66 8.54 -6.60
C ILE A 51 -8.32 7.22 -6.99
N GLU A 52 -9.27 7.23 -7.92
CA GLU A 52 -9.97 6.03 -8.39
C GLU A 52 -9.00 4.99 -8.95
N LYS A 53 -8.07 5.43 -9.81
CA LYS A 53 -7.03 4.57 -10.39
C LYS A 53 -6.10 4.00 -9.32
N GLY A 54 -5.71 4.80 -8.33
CA GLY A 54 -4.93 4.35 -7.18
C GLY A 54 -5.66 3.29 -6.37
N CYS A 55 -6.94 3.53 -6.07
CA CYS A 55 -7.80 2.58 -5.35
C CYS A 55 -8.01 1.27 -6.13
N GLN A 56 -8.19 1.32 -7.45
CA GLN A 56 -8.31 0.12 -8.29
C GLN A 56 -7.03 -0.73 -8.26
N ARG A 57 -5.86 -0.10 -8.38
CA ARG A 57 -4.56 -0.80 -8.27
C ARG A 57 -4.34 -1.40 -6.89
N LEU A 58 -4.66 -0.66 -5.83
CA LEU A 58 -4.59 -1.13 -4.46
C LEU A 58 -5.50 -2.35 -4.25
N ALA A 59 -6.76 -2.28 -4.71
CA ALA A 59 -7.71 -3.39 -4.59
C ALA A 59 -7.22 -4.65 -5.33
N ALA A 60 -6.69 -4.47 -6.55
CA ALA A 60 -6.13 -5.57 -7.34
C ALA A 60 -4.92 -6.22 -6.65
N PHE A 61 -3.99 -5.41 -6.12
CA PHE A 61 -2.84 -5.90 -5.37
C PHE A 61 -3.26 -6.66 -4.11
N VAL A 62 -4.15 -6.11 -3.29
CA VAL A 62 -4.61 -6.79 -2.07
C VAL A 62 -5.30 -8.11 -2.39
N SER A 63 -6.04 -8.17 -3.50
CA SER A 63 -6.73 -9.40 -3.94
C SER A 63 -5.78 -10.48 -4.46
N SER A 64 -4.54 -10.14 -4.82
CA SER A 64 -3.54 -11.09 -5.32
C SER A 64 -2.68 -11.69 -4.20
N LEU A 65 -2.79 -11.18 -2.97
CA LEU A 65 -2.03 -11.66 -1.82
C LEU A 65 -2.49 -13.06 -1.38
N THR A 66 -1.55 -13.86 -0.88
CA THR A 66 -1.75 -15.24 -0.37
C THR A 66 -1.20 -15.47 1.02
#